data_AF-C4XYQ9-F1
#
_entry.id   AF-C4XYQ9-F1
#
_cell.length_a   1.000
_cell.length_b   1.000
_cell.length_c   1.000
_cell.angle_alpha   90.00
_cell.angle_beta   90.00
_cell.angle_gamma   90.00
#
_symmetry.space_group_name_H-M   'P 1'
#
loop_
_entity.id
_entity.type
_entity.pdbx_description
1 polymer ?
#
loop_
_entity_poly.entity_id
_entity_poly.type
_entity_poly.pdbx_seq_one_letter_code
_entity_poly.pdbx_strand_id
1 'polypeptide(L)'
;MYNNKIVCKHWLRGLCKKNDHCEFLHEYNLRKMPECLFYSKNGYCTQTPECLYLHIDPQQKIPECSQYEKGFCPEGPKCPNRHIRKIMCPLYLTGFCPKGPDCDYSHPKFDNLPPKLRVEHKRLIKGETKEVEKISYDQPLTEVVRDRR
;
A
#
# COMPACT_ATOMS: atom_id res chain seq x y z
N MET A 1 -24.86 9.35 -17.64
CA MET A 1 -23.62 10.03 -18.04
C MET A 1 -22.67 8.98 -18.59
N TYR A 2 -22.50 8.91 -19.92
CA TYR A 2 -21.62 7.93 -20.55
C TYR A 2 -20.16 8.31 -20.29
N ASN A 3 -19.51 7.57 -19.39
CA ASN A 3 -18.08 7.71 -19.11
C ASN A 3 -17.30 6.89 -20.15
N ASN A 4 -17.06 7.44 -21.33
CA ASN A 4 -16.20 6.82 -22.34
C ASN A 4 -14.73 6.88 -21.85
N LYS A 5 -14.30 5.80 -21.19
CA LYS A 5 -13.01 5.72 -20.49
C LYS A 5 -11.88 5.16 -21.36
N ILE A 6 -12.18 4.36 -22.39
CA ILE A 6 -11.18 3.61 -23.17
C ILE A 6 -11.41 3.82 -24.67
N VAL A 7 -10.32 3.96 -25.42
CA VAL A 7 -10.32 4.09 -26.90
C VAL A 7 -10.83 2.81 -27.56
N CYS A 8 -11.70 2.96 -28.55
CA CYS A 8 -12.27 1.84 -29.29
C CYS A 8 -11.21 1.16 -30.17
N LYS A 9 -10.91 -0.12 -29.88
CA LYS A 9 -9.97 -0.93 -30.67
C LYS A 9 -10.34 -1.08 -32.14
N HIS A 10 -11.63 -1.05 -32.47
CA HIS A 10 -12.13 -1.18 -33.83
C HIS A 10 -12.04 0.13 -34.61
N TRP A 11 -12.23 1.26 -33.93
CA TRP A 11 -12.10 2.59 -34.52
C TRP A 11 -10.66 2.89 -34.92
N LEU A 12 -9.69 2.52 -34.09
CA LEU A 12 -8.26 2.64 -34.42
C LEU A 12 -7.87 1.93 -35.74
N ARG A 13 -8.66 0.93 -36.16
CA ARG A 13 -8.45 0.17 -37.41
C ARG A 13 -9.40 0.60 -38.54
N GLY A 14 -10.26 1.59 -38.32
CA GLY A 14 -11.29 2.00 -39.28
C GLY A 14 -12.44 1.00 -39.45
N LEU A 15 -12.60 0.04 -38.53
CA LEU A 15 -13.57 -1.06 -38.64
C LEU A 15 -14.81 -0.88 -37.73
N CYS A 16 -14.91 0.22 -36.98
CA CYS A 16 -16.04 0.46 -36.11
C CYS A 16 -17.29 0.84 -36.92
N LYS A 17 -18.36 0.05 -36.82
CA LYS A 17 -19.66 0.32 -37.47
C LYS A 17 -20.64 1.12 -36.62
N LYS A 18 -20.33 1.33 -35.33
CA LYS A 18 -21.24 1.99 -34.37
C LYS A 18 -21.17 3.51 -34.41
N ASN A 19 -20.18 4.10 -35.09
CA ASN A 19 -19.96 5.56 -35.18
C ASN A 19 -20.19 6.25 -33.82
N ASP A 20 -21.08 7.23 -33.75
CA ASP A 20 -21.35 8.01 -32.54
C ASP A 20 -22.13 7.24 -31.46
N HIS A 21 -22.70 6.08 -31.81
CA HIS A 21 -23.36 5.17 -30.86
C HIS A 21 -22.38 4.15 -30.25
N CYS A 22 -21.06 4.34 -30.43
CA CYS A 22 -20.08 3.48 -29.78
C CYS A 22 -19.96 3.80 -28.29
N GLU A 23 -20.01 2.76 -27.46
CA GLU A 23 -19.76 2.85 -26.01
C GLU A 23 -18.29 3.16 -25.67
N PHE A 24 -17.41 3.11 -26.67
CA PHE A 24 -15.97 3.34 -26.54
C PHE A 24 -15.58 4.67 -27.19
N LEU A 25 -14.47 5.24 -26.75
CA LEU A 25 -13.99 6.54 -27.20
C LEU A 25 -13.46 6.47 -28.65
N HIS A 26 -13.97 7.31 -29.53
CA HIS A 26 -13.50 7.52 -30.90
C HIS A 26 -12.56 8.73 -30.98
N GLU A 27 -11.54 8.75 -30.12
CA GLU A 27 -10.54 9.80 -30.05
C GLU A 27 -9.18 9.16 -29.78
N TYR A 28 -8.13 9.68 -30.39
CA TYR A 28 -6.78 9.18 -30.17
C TYR A 28 -6.23 9.76 -28.87
N ASN A 29 -6.38 9.01 -27.78
CA ASN A 29 -5.89 9.41 -26.46
C ASN A 29 -5.02 8.31 -25.85
N LEU A 30 -3.70 8.56 -25.79
CA LEU A 30 -2.70 7.61 -25.28
C LEU A 30 -2.95 7.19 -23.82
N ARG A 31 -3.55 8.04 -22.99
CA ARG A 31 -3.86 7.71 -21.59
C ARG A 31 -5.04 6.76 -21.44
N LYS A 32 -5.90 6.69 -22.45
CA LYS A 32 -7.11 5.87 -22.49
C LYS A 32 -6.98 4.70 -23.45
N MET A 33 -5.76 4.39 -23.91
CA MET A 33 -5.55 3.30 -24.84
C MET A 33 -5.85 1.95 -24.14
N PRO A 34 -6.47 0.99 -24.84
CA PRO A 34 -6.62 -0.36 -24.30
C PRO A 34 -5.26 -1.02 -23.98
N GLU A 35 -5.32 -2.03 -23.10
CA GLU A 35 -4.18 -2.87 -22.73
C GLU A 35 -3.66 -3.69 -23.92
N CYS A 36 -2.34 -3.90 -23.97
CA CYS A 36 -1.71 -4.75 -24.96
C CYS A 36 -1.98 -6.22 -24.65
N LEU A 37 -2.66 -6.92 -25.58
CA LEU A 37 -2.98 -8.33 -25.42
C LEU A 37 -1.72 -9.22 -25.32
N PHE A 38 -0.69 -8.92 -26.11
CA PHE A 38 0.56 -9.70 -26.13
C PHE A 38 1.32 -9.55 -24.83
N TYR A 39 1.48 -8.31 -24.35
CA TYR A 39 2.15 -8.04 -23.07
C TYR A 39 1.38 -8.63 -21.89
N SER A 40 0.06 -8.45 -21.85
CA SER A 40 -0.77 -8.98 -20.76
C SER A 40 -0.75 -10.52 -20.69
N LYS A 41 -0.61 -11.21 -21.82
CA LYS A 41 -0.62 -12.68 -21.87
C LYS A 41 0.76 -13.29 -21.69
N ASN A 42 1.77 -12.74 -22.37
CA ASN A 42 3.09 -13.35 -22.48
C ASN A 42 4.15 -12.64 -21.60
N GLY A 43 3.83 -11.47 -21.05
CA GLY A 43 4.81 -10.63 -20.34
C GLY A 43 5.79 -9.89 -21.25
N TYR A 44 5.67 -10.05 -22.58
CA TYR A 44 6.49 -9.33 -23.56
C TYR A 44 5.68 -8.98 -24.81
N CYS A 45 6.05 -7.88 -25.46
CA CYS A 45 5.48 -7.45 -26.74
C CYS A 45 6.60 -7.29 -27.77
N THR A 46 6.42 -7.86 -28.95
CA THR A 46 7.38 -7.78 -30.07
C THR A 46 7.43 -6.41 -30.73
N GLN A 47 6.42 -5.56 -30.49
CA GLN A 47 6.34 -4.19 -31.01
C GLN A 47 6.94 -3.14 -30.06
N THR A 48 7.51 -3.56 -28.93
CA THR A 48 8.26 -2.65 -28.03
C THR A 48 9.50 -2.12 -28.75
N PRO A 49 9.77 -0.80 -28.78
CA PRO A 49 9.19 0.27 -27.95
C PRO A 49 7.96 1.01 -28.52
N GLU A 50 7.63 0.84 -29.80
CA GLU A 50 6.59 1.61 -30.51
C GLU A 50 5.16 1.03 -30.37
N CYS A 51 4.91 0.25 -29.32
CA CYS A 51 3.59 -0.33 -29.10
C CYS A 51 2.61 0.75 -28.62
N LEU A 52 1.54 0.96 -29.38
CA LEU A 52 0.52 1.96 -29.04
C LEU A 52 -0.30 1.58 -27.79
N TYR A 53 -0.42 0.28 -27.49
CA TYR A 53 -1.24 -0.24 -26.40
C TYR A 53 -0.51 -0.21 -25.05
N LEU A 54 -1.25 -0.14 -23.94
CA LEU A 54 -0.65 -0.07 -22.61
C LEU A 54 -0.01 -1.40 -22.19
N HIS A 55 1.26 -1.34 -21.79
CA HIS A 55 1.98 -2.46 -21.15
C HIS A 55 1.79 -2.37 -19.63
N ILE A 56 0.80 -3.11 -19.11
CA ILE A 56 0.55 -3.23 -17.67
C ILE A 56 1.06 -4.58 -17.20
N ASP A 57 1.90 -4.60 -16.16
CA ASP A 57 2.41 -5.83 -15.59
C ASP A 57 1.28 -6.68 -15.01
N PRO A 58 1.10 -7.94 -15.45
CA PRO A 58 0.02 -8.79 -14.95
C PRO A 58 0.05 -8.98 -13.43
N GLN A 59 1.25 -8.97 -12.83
CA GLN A 59 1.42 -9.07 -11.37
C GLN A 59 0.91 -7.84 -10.62
N GLN A 60 0.81 -6.68 -11.28
CA GLN A 60 0.22 -5.49 -10.67
C GLN A 60 -1.30 -5.53 -10.61
N LYS A 61 -1.94 -6.35 -11.44
CA LYS A 61 -3.39 -6.53 -11.46
C LYS A 61 -3.91 -7.44 -10.35
N ILE A 62 -3.06 -8.33 -9.85
CA ILE A 62 -3.41 -9.24 -8.76
C ILE A 62 -3.54 -8.43 -7.47
N PRO A 63 -4.70 -8.46 -6.79
CA PRO A 63 -4.89 -7.72 -5.55
C PRO A 63 -3.95 -8.24 -4.46
N GLU A 64 -3.63 -7.37 -3.52
CA GLU A 64 -2.77 -7.71 -2.39
C GLU A 64 -3.52 -8.59 -1.40
N CYS A 65 -2.79 -9.55 -0.80
CA CYS A 65 -3.37 -10.45 0.18
C CYS A 65 -3.53 -9.75 1.53
N SER A 66 -4.78 -9.52 1.95
CA SER A 66 -5.10 -8.88 3.24
C SER A 66 -4.58 -9.68 4.44
N GLN A 67 -4.61 -11.02 4.37
CA GLN A 67 -4.13 -11.90 5.44
C GLN A 67 -2.61 -11.84 5.56
N TYR A 68 -1.89 -11.86 4.43
CA TYR A 68 -0.43 -11.71 4.43
C TYR A 68 -0.01 -10.33 4.93
N GLU A 69 -0.77 -9.28 4.59
CA GLU A 69 -0.52 -7.93 5.10
C GLU A 69 -0.65 -7.85 6.64
N LYS A 70 -1.54 -8.64 7.24
CA LYS A 70 -1.64 -8.79 8.70
C LYS A 70 -0.50 -9.63 9.32
N GLY A 71 0.35 -10.22 8.48
CA GLY A 71 1.57 -10.92 8.88
C GLY A 71 1.63 -12.38 8.43
N PHE A 72 0.49 -13.06 8.27
CA PHE A 72 0.48 -14.47 7.92
C PHE A 72 -0.72 -14.85 7.03
N CYS A 73 -0.44 -15.50 5.91
CA CYS A 73 -1.46 -16.08 5.05
C CYS A 73 -1.47 -17.61 5.17
N PRO A 74 -2.60 -18.24 5.55
CA PRO A 74 -2.69 -19.69 5.74
C PRO A 74 -2.49 -20.48 4.44
N GLU A 75 -2.80 -19.87 3.29
CA GLU A 75 -2.59 -20.48 1.96
C GLU A 75 -1.11 -20.48 1.53
N GLY A 76 -0.28 -19.69 2.22
CA GLY A 76 1.15 -19.63 1.99
C GLY A 76 1.50 -19.33 0.52
N PRO A 77 2.47 -20.04 -0.10
CA PRO A 77 2.90 -19.76 -1.47
C PRO A 77 1.86 -20.09 -2.54
N LYS A 78 0.75 -20.75 -2.17
CA LYS A 78 -0.35 -21.09 -3.09
C LYS A 78 -1.46 -20.03 -3.11
N CYS A 79 -1.32 -18.94 -2.38
CA CYS A 79 -2.32 -17.88 -2.33
C CYS A 79 -2.49 -17.25 -3.73
N PRO A 80 -3.73 -17.06 -4.23
CA PRO A 80 -3.97 -16.40 -5.51
C PRO A 80 -3.69 -14.90 -5.45
N ASN A 81 -3.64 -14.33 -4.24
CA ASN A 81 -3.36 -12.92 -4.02
C ASN A 81 -1.86 -12.66 -3.86
N ARG A 82 -1.44 -11.45 -4.21
CA ARG A 82 -0.03 -11.08 -4.16
C ARG A 82 0.45 -10.90 -2.72
N HIS A 83 1.52 -11.61 -2.35
CA HIS A 83 2.23 -11.44 -1.08
C HIS A 83 3.35 -10.41 -1.24
N ILE A 84 3.20 -9.23 -0.62
CA ILE A 84 4.23 -8.19 -0.62
C ILE A 84 5.00 -8.27 0.70
N ARG A 85 6.25 -8.72 0.64
CA ARG A 85 7.12 -8.79 1.81
C ARG A 85 7.59 -7.37 2.18
N LYS A 86 7.00 -6.81 3.23
CA LYS A 86 7.39 -5.51 3.78
C LYS A 86 8.54 -5.70 4.77
N ILE A 87 9.63 -4.95 4.62
CA ILE A 87 10.73 -4.93 5.61
C ILE A 87 10.33 -3.98 6.73
N MET A 88 10.30 -4.53 7.94
CA MET A 88 9.92 -3.80 9.15
C MET A 88 11.00 -2.78 9.53
N CYS A 89 10.59 -1.58 9.94
CA CYS A 89 11.53 -0.57 10.42
C CYS A 89 12.13 -1.02 11.76
N PRO A 90 13.47 -1.18 11.88
CA PRO A 90 14.10 -1.58 13.13
C PRO A 90 13.83 -0.60 14.27
N LEU A 91 13.89 0.71 13.99
CA LEU A 91 13.65 1.76 14.98
C LEU A 91 12.21 1.77 15.50
N TYR A 92 11.24 1.59 14.59
CA TYR A 92 9.84 1.48 14.97
C TYR A 92 9.57 0.23 15.80
N LEU A 93 10.20 -0.90 15.43
CA LEU A 93 10.10 -2.14 16.20
C LEU A 93 10.67 -1.97 17.63
N THR A 94 11.73 -1.18 17.79
CA THR A 94 12.30 -0.85 19.11
C THR A 94 11.51 0.21 19.89
N GLY A 95 10.48 0.82 19.29
CA GLY A 95 9.49 1.65 19.98
C GLY A 95 9.15 2.97 19.29
N PHE A 96 10.11 3.64 18.65
CA PHE A 96 9.87 4.92 18.01
C PHE A 96 10.77 5.14 16.79
N CYS A 97 10.15 5.55 15.68
CA CYS A 97 10.87 5.96 14.47
C CYS A 97 10.71 7.47 14.27
N PRO A 98 11.80 8.27 14.24
CA PRO A 98 11.73 9.72 14.09
C PRO A 98 11.19 10.16 12.72
N LYS A 99 11.29 9.31 11.70
CA LYS A 99 10.69 9.55 10.37
C LYS A 99 9.16 9.40 10.38
N GLY A 100 8.58 8.81 11.43
CA GLY A 100 7.13 8.65 11.55
C GLY A 100 6.49 7.96 10.34
N PRO A 101 5.38 8.48 9.80
CA PRO A 101 4.68 7.87 8.66
C PRO A 101 5.46 7.94 7.34
N ASP A 102 6.46 8.82 7.24
CA ASP A 102 7.27 9.02 6.02
C ASP A 102 8.52 8.12 6.00
N CYS A 103 8.56 7.08 6.85
CA CYS A 103 9.66 6.14 6.88
C CYS A 103 9.66 5.22 5.64
N ASP A 104 10.84 5.01 5.05
CA ASP A 104 11.05 4.10 3.92
C ASP A 104 10.74 2.62 4.26
N TYR A 105 10.75 2.28 5.55
CA TYR A 105 10.47 0.95 6.07
C TYR A 105 9.03 0.84 6.59
N SER A 106 8.52 -0.38 6.64
CA SER A 106 7.13 -0.63 7.04
C SER A 106 6.92 -0.46 8.54
N HIS A 107 5.88 0.32 8.88
CA HIS A 107 5.34 0.49 10.22
C HIS A 107 3.97 -0.21 10.31
N PRO A 108 3.82 -1.31 11.07
CA PRO A 108 2.53 -1.95 11.28
C PRO A 108 1.51 -0.99 11.87
N LYS A 109 0.33 -0.97 11.26
CA LYS A 109 -0.84 -0.30 11.81
C LYS A 109 -1.60 -1.29 12.67
N PHE A 110 -1.79 -0.94 13.93
CA PHE A 110 -2.56 -1.73 14.86
C PHE A 110 -4.01 -1.22 14.86
N ASP A 111 -4.75 -1.51 13.79
CA ASP A 111 -6.09 -0.94 13.57
C ASP A 111 -7.14 -1.46 14.56
N ASN A 112 -6.89 -2.61 15.21
CA ASN A 112 -7.84 -3.27 16.13
C ASN A 112 -7.35 -3.27 17.58
N LEU A 113 -6.58 -2.28 18.01
CA LEU A 113 -6.25 -2.13 19.43
C LEU A 113 -7.54 -1.79 20.20
N PRO A 114 -7.89 -2.54 21.27
CA PRO A 114 -8.97 -2.12 22.15
C PRO A 114 -8.67 -0.71 22.67
N PRO A 115 -9.68 0.17 22.81
CA PRO A 115 -9.47 1.57 23.21
C PRO A 115 -8.61 1.74 24.47
N LYS A 116 -8.69 0.78 25.39
CA LYS A 116 -7.92 0.73 26.64
C LYS A 116 -6.39 0.67 26.44
N LEU A 117 -5.93 0.17 25.29
CA LEU A 117 -4.50 0.08 24.95
C LEU A 117 -4.01 1.25 24.08
N ARG A 118 -4.92 2.12 23.64
CA ARG A 118 -4.55 3.30 22.86
C ARG A 118 -4.16 4.41 23.82
N VAL A 119 -2.92 4.89 23.69
CA VAL A 119 -2.48 6.09 24.42
C VAL A 119 -3.26 7.29 23.89
N GLU A 120 -4.18 7.80 24.69
CA GLU A 120 -4.84 9.06 24.39
C GLU A 120 -3.86 10.21 24.62
N HIS A 121 -3.34 10.78 23.53
CA HIS A 121 -2.69 12.08 23.61
C HIS A 121 -3.76 13.13 23.93
N LYS A 122 -3.94 13.42 25.23
CA LYS A 122 -4.69 14.62 25.66
C LYS A 122 -4.01 15.81 25.00
N ARG A 123 -4.62 16.37 23.95
CA ARG A 123 -4.18 17.63 23.37
C ARG A 123 -4.30 18.66 24.47
N LEU A 124 -3.17 19.00 25.10
CA LEU A 124 -3.12 20.11 26.05
C LEU A 124 -3.53 21.35 25.27
N ILE A 125 -4.74 21.84 25.56
CA ILE A 125 -5.21 23.12 25.05
C ILE A 125 -4.22 24.17 25.59
N LYS A 126 -3.65 24.97 24.68
CA LYS A 126 -2.70 26.04 24.99
C LYS A 126 -3.24 26.94 26.10
N GLY A 127 -2.55 26.98 27.24
CA GLY A 127 -2.73 27.98 28.28
C GLY A 127 -2.18 27.47 29.60
N GLU A 128 -1.12 28.12 30.08
CA GLU A 128 -0.45 27.94 31.38
C GLU A 128 0.64 26.85 31.42
N THR A 129 1.88 27.32 31.26
CA THR A 129 3.09 26.59 31.62
C THR A 129 3.09 26.35 33.13
N LYS A 130 2.78 25.12 33.57
CA LYS A 130 3.23 24.65 34.88
C LYS A 130 4.46 23.80 34.68
N GLU A 131 5.53 24.19 35.37
CA GLU A 131 6.83 23.52 35.37
C GLU A 131 6.63 22.04 35.68
N VAL A 132 7.01 21.18 34.74
CA VAL A 132 7.04 19.74 34.96
C VAL A 132 8.39 19.44 35.59
N GLU A 133 8.39 19.09 36.87
CA GLU A 133 9.58 18.60 37.56
C GLU A 133 10.17 17.44 36.77
N LYS A 134 11.47 17.55 36.46
CA LYS A 134 12.23 16.53 35.75
C LYS A 134 12.23 15.26 36.60
N ILE A 135 11.51 14.23 36.18
CA ILE A 135 11.72 12.89 36.71
C ILE A 135 13.06 12.41 36.12
N SER A 136 14.14 12.63 36.88
CA SER A 136 15.48 12.16 36.53
C SER A 136 15.50 10.64 36.60
N TYR A 137 15.83 9.99 35.49
CA TYR A 137 15.97 8.54 35.41
C TYR A 137 17.34 8.11 35.93
N ASP A 138 17.59 8.32 37.22
CA ASP A 138 18.81 7.85 37.89
C ASP A 138 18.43 7.26 39.25
N GLN A 139 17.93 6.02 39.25
CA GLN A 139 18.11 5.13 40.40
C GLN A 139 18.57 3.75 39.91
N PRO A 140 19.71 3.23 40.41
CA PRO A 140 20.26 1.95 39.99
C PRO A 140 19.37 0.78 40.42
N LEU A 141 19.41 -0.30 39.63
CA LEU A 141 18.78 -1.59 39.92
C LEU A 141 19.17 -2.06 41.33
N THR A 142 18.24 -1.97 42.29
CA THR A 142 18.45 -2.51 43.64
C THR A 142 18.48 -4.04 43.57
N GLU A 143 19.54 -4.62 44.12
CA GLU A 143 19.80 -6.06 44.19
C GLU A 143 18.68 -6.82 44.90
N VAL A 144 18.28 -7.96 44.32
CA VAL A 144 17.31 -8.88 44.93
C VAL A 144 18.04 -9.72 45.99
N VAL A 145 17.84 -9.42 47.27
CA VAL A 145 18.25 -10.31 48.35
C VAL A 145 17.25 -11.47 48.44
N ARG A 146 17.71 -12.68 48.11
CA ARG A 146 16.96 -13.92 48.31
C ARG A 146 17.00 -14.28 49.79
N ASP A 147 15.88 -14.11 50.49
CA ASP A 147 15.74 -14.59 51.85
C ASP A 147 15.72 -16.13 51.84
N ARG A 148 16.64 -16.75 52.58
CA ARG A 148 16.64 -18.20 52.82
C ARG A 148 15.94 -18.43 54.15
N ARG A 149 14.74 -18.99 54.10
CA ARG A 149 14.20 -19.85 55.17
C ARG A 149 13.52 -21.04 54.54
#